data_AF-A0A414EUZ3-F1
#
_entry.id   AF-A0A414EUZ3-F1
#
_cell.length_a   1.000
_cell.length_b   1.000
_cell.length_c   1.000
_cell.angle_alpha   90.00
_cell.angle_beta   90.00
_cell.angle_gamma   90.00
#
_symmetry.space_group_name_H-M   'P 1'
#
loop_
_entity.id
_entity.type
_entity.pdbx_description
1 polymer ?
#
loop_
_entity_poly.entity_id
_entity_poly.type
_entity_poly.pdbx_seq_one_letter_code
_entity_poly.pdbx_strand_id
1 'polypeptide(L)'
;MAVTRFSDPTPRMTLSRALLSEALRLARSPLAAVHLVCGLAAGLACGEYFSIARWDPALGADAYVQFLGALMPLMSAIVCGLAVDEERAAGRLANLTAVPSRGRAVAAKLLALAALGAA
;
A
#
# COMPACT_ATOMS: atom_id res chain seq x y z
N MET A 1 47.41 10.21 23.86
CA MET A 1 46.70 10.94 22.78
C MET A 1 45.29 10.37 22.70
N ALA A 2 44.34 11.01 23.38
CA ALA A 2 42.96 10.51 23.50
C ALA A 2 42.15 10.93 22.26
N VAL A 3 41.79 9.96 21.42
CA VAL A 3 40.86 10.17 20.30
C VAL A 3 39.46 10.30 20.88
N THR A 4 38.98 11.53 20.99
CA THR A 4 37.55 11.82 21.17
C THR A 4 36.82 11.41 19.90
N ARG A 5 36.19 10.23 19.92
CA ARG A 5 35.20 9.88 18.89
C ARG A 5 34.07 10.90 19.01
N PHE A 6 33.96 11.79 18.03
CA PHE A 6 32.73 12.55 17.82
C PHE A 6 31.60 11.54 17.70
N SER A 7 30.70 11.54 18.67
CA SER A 7 29.41 10.87 18.55
C SER A 7 28.68 11.54 17.39
N ASP A 8 28.78 10.94 16.19
CA ASP A 8 27.90 11.32 15.09
C ASP A 8 26.46 11.24 15.59
N PRO A 9 25.66 12.30 15.45
CA PRO A 9 24.25 12.22 15.77
C PRO A 9 23.65 11.20 14.83
N THR A 10 23.42 9.99 15.36
CA THR A 10 22.75 8.91 14.64
C THR A 10 21.54 9.49 13.92
N PRO A 11 21.44 9.37 12.58
CA PRO A 11 20.36 9.99 11.84
C PRO A 11 19.03 9.42 12.34
N ARG A 12 18.31 10.23 13.13
CA ARG A 12 17.02 9.82 13.71
C ARG A 12 16.00 9.76 12.59
N MET A 13 15.54 8.55 12.28
CA MET A 13 14.48 8.34 11.32
C MET A 13 13.17 8.89 11.92
N THR A 14 12.68 10.01 11.39
CA THR A 14 11.40 10.60 11.78
C THR A 14 10.25 9.91 11.03
N LEU A 15 9.08 9.83 11.66
CA LEU A 15 7.88 9.24 11.02
C LEU A 15 7.51 9.99 9.73
N SER A 16 7.69 11.31 9.69
CA SER A 16 7.47 12.14 8.50
C SER A 16 8.42 11.80 7.35
N ARG A 17 9.72 11.61 7.63
CA ARG A 17 10.69 11.16 6.61
C ARG A 17 10.41 9.74 6.13
N ALA A 18 9.99 8.86 7.04
CA ALA A 18 9.58 7.50 6.68
C ALA A 18 8.36 7.52 5.74
N LEU A 19 7.32 8.30 6.07
CA LEU A 19 6.13 8.47 5.22
C LEU A 19 6.47 9.08 3.86
N LEU A 20 7.32 10.12 3.82
CA LEU A 20 7.75 10.73 2.56
C LEU A 20 8.53 9.74 1.70
N SER A 21 9.41 8.94 2.31
CA SER A 21 10.14 7.90 1.60
C SER A 21 9.22 6.83 1.04
N GLU A 22 8.20 6.40 1.80
CA GLU A 22 7.18 5.45 1.33
C GLU A 22 6.36 6.07 0.19
N ALA A 23 5.89 7.31 0.31
CA ALA A 23 5.14 8.01 -0.72
C ALA A 23 5.93 8.16 -2.02
N LEU A 24 7.22 8.54 -1.95
CA LEU A 24 8.09 8.65 -3.12
C LEU A 24 8.44 7.30 -3.74
N ARG A 25 8.43 6.21 -2.96
CA ARG A 25 8.63 4.85 -3.46
C ARG A 25 7.37 4.36 -4.16
N LEU A 26 6.20 4.64 -3.58
CA LEU A 26 4.90 4.33 -4.15
C LEU A 26 4.65 5.08 -5.47
N ALA A 27 4.94 6.38 -5.49
CA ALA A 27 4.75 7.24 -6.66
C ALA A 27 5.63 6.84 -7.85
N ARG A 28 6.79 6.22 -7.58
CA ARG A 28 7.70 5.67 -8.62
C ARG A 28 7.45 4.19 -8.90
N SER A 29 6.56 3.55 -8.16
CA SER A 29 6.27 2.14 -8.36
C SER A 29 5.33 1.98 -9.55
N PRO A 30 5.69 1.18 -10.57
CA PRO A 30 4.77 0.86 -11.66
C PRO A 30 3.52 0.14 -11.15
N LEU A 31 3.60 -0.42 -9.93
CA LEU A 31 2.52 -1.12 -9.27
C LEU A 31 1.29 -0.23 -9.06
N ALA A 32 1.47 1.04 -8.69
CA ALA A 32 0.35 1.96 -8.49
C ALA A 32 -0.44 2.18 -9.78
N ALA A 33 0.27 2.32 -10.90
CA ALA A 33 -0.35 2.43 -12.23
C ALA A 33 -1.07 1.13 -12.62
N VAL A 34 -0.44 -0.04 -12.40
CA VAL A 34 -1.09 -1.34 -12.65
C VAL A 34 -2.35 -1.51 -11.80
N HIS A 35 -2.33 -1.09 -10.53
CA HIS A 35 -3.49 -1.17 -9.65
C HIS A 35 -4.63 -0.28 -10.13
N LEU A 36 -4.31 0.94 -10.55
CA LEU A 36 -5.29 1.86 -11.12
C LEU A 36 -5.92 1.28 -12.41
N VAL A 37 -5.08 0.74 -13.31
CA VAL A 37 -5.55 0.14 -14.57
C VAL A 37 -6.42 -1.09 -14.30
N CYS A 38 -6.02 -1.98 -13.40
CA CYS A 38 -6.82 -3.15 -13.03
C CYS A 38 -8.16 -2.74 -12.40
N GLY A 39 -8.16 -1.75 -11.50
CA GLY A 39 -9.38 -1.23 -10.87
C GLY A 39 -10.34 -0.63 -11.89
N LEU A 40 -9.83 0.21 -12.80
CA LEU A 40 -10.63 0.81 -13.86
C LEU A 40 -11.16 -0.23 -14.84
N ALA A 41 -10.32 -1.17 -15.29
CA ALA A 41 -10.71 -2.23 -16.20
C ALA A 41 -11.81 -3.12 -15.60
N ALA A 42 -11.66 -3.51 -14.33
CA ALA A 42 -12.66 -4.30 -13.62
C ALA A 42 -13.98 -3.53 -13.46
N GLY A 43 -13.92 -2.25 -13.04
CA GLY A 43 -15.10 -1.41 -12.90
C GLY A 43 -15.85 -1.22 -14.22
N LEU A 44 -15.13 -0.91 -15.31
CA LEU A 44 -15.73 -0.71 -16.63
C LEU A 44 -16.32 -2.00 -17.20
N ALA A 45 -15.59 -3.12 -17.13
CA ALA A 45 -16.07 -4.41 -17.63
C ALA A 45 -17.32 -4.88 -16.87
N CYS A 46 -17.34 -4.74 -15.54
CA CYS A 46 -18.52 -5.06 -14.74
C CYS A 46 -19.67 -4.08 -15.01
N GLY A 47 -19.39 -2.79 -15.15
CA GLY A 47 -20.39 -1.77 -15.48
C GLY A 47 -21.08 -2.04 -16.81
N GLU A 48 -20.30 -2.36 -17.86
CA GLU A 48 -20.87 -2.76 -19.16
C GLU A 48 -21.72 -4.02 -19.04
N TYR A 49 -21.22 -5.05 -18.33
CA TYR A 49 -21.97 -6.29 -18.11
C TYR A 49 -23.34 -6.04 -17.47
N PHE A 50 -23.39 -5.27 -16.37
CA PHE A 50 -24.64 -4.96 -15.68
C PHE A 50 -25.55 -4.00 -16.46
N SER A 51 -25.00 -3.22 -17.40
CA SER A 51 -25.79 -2.31 -18.24
C SER A 51 -26.58 -3.02 -19.36
N ILE A 52 -26.10 -4.17 -19.83
CA ILE A 52 -26.71 -4.92 -20.96
C ILE A 52 -27.52 -6.10 -20.46
N ALA A 53 -27.12 -6.71 -19.34
CA ALA A 53 -27.78 -7.89 -18.82
C ALA A 53 -29.19 -7.55 -18.29
N ARG A 54 -30.17 -8.44 -18.53
CA ARG A 54 -31.59 -8.24 -18.19
C ARG A 54 -31.91 -8.42 -16.69
N TRP A 55 -30.97 -8.09 -15.81
CA TRP A 55 -31.21 -8.13 -14.37
C TRP A 55 -32.19 -7.03 -13.98
N ASP A 56 -32.83 -7.22 -12.83
CA ASP A 56 -33.49 -6.11 -12.15
C ASP A 56 -32.45 -4.99 -11.89
N PRO A 57 -32.70 -3.74 -12.32
CA PRO A 57 -31.70 -2.67 -12.22
C PRO A 57 -31.25 -2.36 -10.80
N ALA A 58 -32.14 -2.50 -9.80
CA ALA A 58 -31.78 -2.29 -8.41
C ALA A 58 -30.80 -3.37 -7.91
N LEU A 59 -31.10 -4.63 -8.21
CA LEU A 59 -30.23 -5.76 -7.86
C LEU A 59 -28.89 -5.72 -8.60
N GLY A 60 -28.87 -5.27 -9.86
CA GLY A 60 -27.65 -5.06 -10.63
C GLY A 60 -26.77 -3.94 -10.07
N ALA A 61 -27.37 -2.84 -9.63
CA ALA A 61 -26.65 -1.74 -8.99
C ALA A 61 -26.05 -2.17 -7.64
N ASP A 62 -26.80 -2.89 -6.82
CA ASP A 62 -26.32 -3.40 -5.53
C ASP A 62 -25.14 -4.37 -5.71
N ALA A 63 -25.24 -5.31 -6.65
CA ALA A 63 -24.17 -6.25 -6.96
C ALA A 63 -22.92 -5.54 -7.51
N TYR A 64 -23.09 -4.51 -8.33
CA TYR A 64 -22.00 -3.68 -8.84
C TYR A 64 -21.28 -2.94 -7.70
N VAL A 65 -22.02 -2.28 -6.82
CA VAL A 65 -21.45 -1.58 -5.66
C VAL A 65 -20.76 -2.55 -4.70
N GLN A 66 -21.32 -3.75 -4.51
CA GLN A 66 -20.70 -4.79 -3.67
C GLN A 66 -19.43 -5.35 -4.29
N PHE A 67 -19.39 -5.53 -5.61
CA PHE A 67 -18.19 -5.92 -6.35
C PHE A 67 -17.09 -4.85 -6.23
N LEU A 68 -17.43 -3.58 -6.44
CA LEU A 68 -16.50 -2.46 -6.23
C LEU A 68 -16.01 -2.40 -4.77
N GLY A 69 -16.91 -2.57 -3.82
CA GLY A 69 -16.59 -2.60 -2.39
C GLY A 69 -15.70 -3.77 -1.99
N ALA A 70 -15.81 -4.92 -2.66
CA ALA A 70 -14.91 -6.07 -2.48
C ALA A 70 -13.55 -5.88 -3.17
N LEU A 71 -13.50 -5.06 -4.22
CA LEU A 71 -12.27 -4.75 -4.95
C LEU A 71 -11.27 -3.97 -4.07
N MET A 72 -11.73 -2.98 -3.29
CA MET A 72 -10.85 -2.18 -2.41
C MET A 72 -10.01 -3.02 -1.42
N PRO A 73 -10.58 -3.93 -0.61
CA PRO A 73 -9.80 -4.76 0.31
C PRO A 73 -8.91 -5.77 -0.41
N LEU A 74 -9.31 -6.26 -1.59
CA LEU A 74 -8.46 -7.11 -2.43
C LEU A 74 -7.20 -6.35 -2.89
N MET A 75 -7.36 -5.12 -3.35
CA MET A 75 -6.24 -4.27 -3.80
C MET A 75 -5.32 -3.89 -2.62
N SER A 76 -5.90 -3.56 -1.46
CA SER A 76 -5.13 -3.32 -0.23
C SER A 76 -4.31 -4.55 0.18
N ALA A 77 -4.89 -5.75 0.10
CA ALA A 77 -4.20 -7.00 0.41
C ALA A 77 -3.03 -7.29 -0.56
N ILE A 78 -3.20 -7.01 -1.86
CA ILE A 78 -2.14 -7.18 -2.87
C ILE A 78 -0.96 -6.24 -2.60
N VAL A 79 -1.22 -4.94 -2.38
CA VAL A 79 -0.18 -3.97 -2.05
C VAL A 79 0.55 -4.35 -0.76
N CYS A 80 -0.20 -4.78 0.25
CA CYS A 80 0.36 -5.22 1.52
C CYS A 80 1.26 -6.46 1.35
N GLY A 81 0.82 -7.45 0.57
CA GLY A 81 1.61 -8.65 0.25
C GLY A 81 2.91 -8.32 -0.49
N LEU A 82 2.85 -7.42 -1.48
CA LEU A 82 4.03 -7.00 -2.24
C LEU A 82 5.03 -6.20 -1.41
N ALA A 83 4.53 -5.33 -0.51
CA ALA A 83 5.39 -4.63 0.43
C ALA A 83 6.10 -5.60 1.41
N VAL A 84 5.42 -6.67 1.82
CA VAL A 84 6.03 -7.75 2.64
C VAL A 84 7.07 -8.53 1.83
N ASP A 85 6.80 -8.81 0.56
CA ASP A 85 7.73 -9.54 -0.30
C ASP A 85 8.99 -8.73 -0.64
N GLU A 86 8.87 -7.41 -0.87
CA GLU A 86 10.02 -6.50 -0.99
C GLU A 86 10.90 -6.53 0.27
N GLU A 87 10.31 -6.46 1.46
CA GLU A 87 11.06 -6.50 2.73
C GLU A 87 11.66 -7.90 3.02
N ARG A 88 11.02 -8.97 2.55
CA ARG A 88 11.61 -10.32 2.60
C ARG A 88 12.80 -10.42 1.66
N ALA A 89 12.70 -9.92 0.43
CA ALA A 89 13.78 -9.93 -0.55
C ALA A 89 14.98 -9.07 -0.12
N ALA A 90 14.73 -7.91 0.50
CA ALA A 90 15.77 -6.98 0.93
C ALA A 90 16.58 -7.45 2.16
N GLY A 91 16.13 -8.46 2.89
CA GLY A 91 16.90 -8.97 4.04
C GLY A 91 16.13 -9.84 5.03
N ARG A 92 15.14 -10.63 4.58
CA ARG A 92 14.29 -11.49 5.42
C ARG A 92 13.65 -10.74 6.60
N LEU A 93 13.11 -9.55 6.35
CA LEU A 93 12.49 -8.70 7.37
C LEU A 93 13.46 -8.18 8.44
N ALA A 94 14.79 -8.34 8.31
CA ALA A 94 15.77 -7.83 9.29
C ALA A 94 15.63 -6.31 9.51
N ASN A 95 15.19 -5.57 8.49
CA ASN A 95 14.88 -4.15 8.55
C ASN A 95 13.73 -3.80 9.52
N LEU A 96 12.82 -4.76 9.76
CA LEU A 96 11.66 -4.68 10.65
C LEU A 96 11.91 -5.34 12.03
N THR A 97 12.76 -6.36 12.10
CA THR A 97 12.93 -7.21 13.29
C THR A 97 14.24 -7.01 14.07
N ALA A 98 15.22 -6.28 13.54
CA ALA A 98 16.56 -6.23 14.14
C ALA A 98 16.77 -5.16 15.25
N VAL A 99 15.93 -4.13 15.38
CA VAL A 99 16.15 -3.03 16.35
C VAL A 99 14.84 -2.46 16.93
N PRO A 100 14.74 -2.23 18.25
CA PRO A 100 13.51 -1.78 18.93
C PRO A 100 13.03 -0.34 18.57
N SER A 101 13.86 0.49 17.92
CA SER A 101 13.53 1.90 17.62
C SER A 101 12.65 2.12 16.38
N ARG A 102 12.26 1.05 15.67
CA ARG A 102 11.67 1.13 14.33
C ARG A 102 10.15 0.97 14.26
N GLY A 103 9.45 0.99 15.40
CA GLY A 103 7.97 1.04 15.44
C GLY A 103 7.38 2.20 14.62
N ARG A 104 8.13 3.31 14.46
CA ARG A 104 7.74 4.43 13.59
C ARG A 104 7.78 4.09 12.09
N ALA A 105 8.67 3.20 11.65
CA ALA A 105 8.74 2.74 10.26
C ALA A 105 7.59 1.77 9.96
N VAL A 106 7.26 0.88 10.91
CA VAL A 106 6.09 0.01 10.83
C VAL A 106 4.80 0.84 10.81
N ALA A 107 4.67 1.82 11.72
CA ALA A 107 3.54 2.73 11.73
C ALA A 107 3.42 3.53 10.43
N ALA A 108 4.53 3.98 9.84
CA ALA A 108 4.52 4.66 8.54
C ALA A 108 4.02 3.75 7.41
N LYS A 109 4.45 2.48 7.35
CA LYS A 109 3.94 1.51 6.37
C LYS A 109 2.45 1.20 6.59
N LEU A 110 2.02 1.01 7.84
CA LEU A 110 0.61 0.79 8.18
C LEU A 110 -0.27 2.00 7.82
N LEU A 111 0.20 3.22 8.09
CA LEU A 111 -0.51 4.45 7.73
C LEU A 111 -0.57 4.66 6.22
N ALA A 112 0.50 4.32 5.49
CA ALA A 112 0.49 4.38 4.02
C ALA A 112 -0.51 3.38 3.42
N LEU A 113 -0.56 2.15 3.96
CA LEU A 113 -1.55 1.13 3.57
C LEU A 113 -2.98 1.55 3.91
N ALA A 114 -3.21 2.11 5.10
CA ALA A 114 -4.51 2.63 5.50
C ALA A 114 -4.97 3.79 4.60
N ALA A 115 -4.07 4.70 4.23
CA ALA A 115 -4.37 5.81 3.32
C ALA A 115 -4.73 5.31 1.90
N LEU A 116 -4.06 4.27 1.41
CA LEU A 116 -4.37 3.64 0.12
C LEU A 116 -5.69 2.86 0.15
N GLY A 117 -6.09 2.31 1.30
CA GLY A 117 -7.36 1.62 1.45
C GLY A 117 -8.56 2.55 1.72
N ALA A 118 -8.31 3.82 2.07
CA ALA A 118 -9.34 4.82 2.34
C ALA A 118 -9.60 5.79 1.18
N ALA A 119 -8.78 5.74 0.12
CA ALA A 119 -8.89 6.53 -1.10
C ALA A 119 -9.50 5.70 -2.23
#